data_AF-A0A662SPJ7-F1
#
_entry.id   AF-A0A662SPJ7-F1
#
_cell.length_a   1.000
_cell.length_b   1.000
_cell.length_c   1.000
_cell.angle_alpha   90.00
_cell.angle_beta   90.00
_cell.angle_gamma   90.00
#
_symmetry.space_group_name_H-M   'P 1'
#
loop_
_entity.id
_entity.type
_entity.pdbx_description
1 polymer ?
#
loop_
_entity_poly.entity_id
_entity_poly.type
_entity_poly.pdbx_seq_one_letter_code
_entity_poly.pdbx_strand_id
1 'polypeptide(L)'
;MVSGRQAEPEFELATSLAYVASKRKKAGFIRKRPVEQLDFLIKVLWPLRTLTIDRRTYFFDPLGLFCTTLEIEPLENIREAMQEISGPIFSTEEFKTKLEKAQQQIPDPEVQYKIEGFVPVSIAKDVLRELIEEGEIPGIKLQSRISEREFLEKVKGATKVVDQLKWEVSEIKGYISSLIGLKNSWEKELKEKEEQIRRTYETRVEDARRYLGSKAEPEVEKLKAEMESEIRKLKEALEEPLKVLSSLLERLEAAVYRRESFVKTLEKSAPEGLDLEIPFIIASLSGKEGRRFIVIPPSNVSKVGIGGKIKKAFGAMVVPIDARSPLYERMGSLLEEELHSNIGFSAQMSEMGKETNLIVKYSGLIMRGITRLRDMEILDEDDATEVMSMVL
;
A
#
# COMPACT_ATOMS: atom_id res chain seq x y z
N MET A 1 -15.47 10.73 26.27
CA MET A 1 -14.24 10.01 25.90
C MET A 1 -14.40 8.62 26.45
N VAL A 2 -14.57 7.63 25.58
CA VAL A 2 -14.54 6.21 25.99
C VAL A 2 -13.43 5.59 25.18
N SER A 3 -12.24 5.55 25.77
CA SER A 3 -11.11 4.80 25.25
C SER A 3 -11.40 3.30 25.41
N GLY A 4 -11.45 2.58 24.30
CA GLY A 4 -11.27 1.12 24.27
C GLY A 4 -12.44 0.25 24.73
N ARG A 5 -13.67 0.75 24.83
CA ARG A 5 -14.86 -0.11 25.04
C ARG A 5 -15.70 -0.14 23.77
N GLN A 6 -16.17 -1.33 23.38
CA GLN A 6 -17.21 -1.48 22.35
C GLN A 6 -18.44 -0.66 22.81
N ALA A 7 -19.02 0.08 21.87
CA ALA A 7 -20.19 0.88 22.14
C ALA A 7 -21.36 -0.02 22.60
N GLU A 8 -22.17 0.47 23.53
CA GLU A 8 -23.43 -0.20 23.89
C GLU A 8 -24.24 -0.52 22.61
N PRO A 9 -24.95 -1.67 22.53
CA PRO A 9 -25.64 -2.10 21.30
C PRO A 9 -26.50 -1.03 20.63
N GLU A 10 -27.21 -0.22 21.42
CA GLU A 10 -28.00 0.92 20.93
C GLU A 10 -27.14 1.98 20.23
N PHE A 11 -25.97 2.28 20.79
CA PHE A 11 -25.04 3.27 20.27
C PHE A 11 -24.30 2.75 19.04
N GLU A 12 -23.91 1.46 19.00
CA GLU A 12 -23.32 0.81 17.83
C GLU A 12 -24.27 0.87 16.63
N LEU A 13 -25.53 0.45 16.80
CA LEU A 13 -26.50 0.44 15.72
C LEU A 13 -26.88 1.85 15.24
N ALA A 14 -27.17 2.77 16.16
CA ALA A 14 -27.56 4.13 15.81
C ALA A 14 -26.42 4.87 15.10
N THR A 15 -25.18 4.70 15.57
CA THR A 15 -23.98 5.25 14.93
C THR A 15 -23.79 4.70 13.54
N SER A 16 -23.96 3.38 13.38
CA SER A 16 -23.86 2.70 12.08
C SER A 16 -24.91 3.24 11.11
N LEU A 17 -26.16 3.35 11.55
CA LEU A 17 -27.25 3.86 10.73
C LEU A 17 -27.03 5.34 10.34
N ALA A 18 -26.56 6.15 11.29
CA ALA A 18 -26.23 7.54 11.04
C ALA A 18 -25.08 7.69 10.03
N TYR A 19 -24.07 6.82 10.09
CA TYR A 19 -23.00 6.79 9.11
C TYR A 19 -23.50 6.41 7.72
N VAL A 20 -24.35 5.39 7.62
CA VAL A 20 -25.01 5.02 6.35
C VAL A 20 -25.76 6.21 5.79
N ALA A 21 -26.55 6.91 6.61
CA ALA A 21 -27.28 8.11 6.20
C ALA A 21 -26.34 9.20 5.64
N SER A 22 -25.20 9.44 6.30
CA SER A 22 -24.19 10.40 5.83
C SER A 22 -23.54 10.03 4.50
N LYS A 23 -23.54 8.74 4.14
CA LYS A 23 -22.94 8.18 2.91
C LYS A 23 -23.95 7.94 1.80
N ARG A 24 -25.25 8.11 2.03
CA ARG A 24 -26.29 7.98 0.99
C ARG A 24 -26.10 9.06 -0.08
N LYS A 25 -26.26 8.69 -1.34
CA LYS A 25 -26.33 9.65 -2.44
C LYS A 25 -27.56 10.53 -2.24
N LYS A 26 -27.36 11.84 -2.30
CA LYS A 26 -28.43 12.84 -2.23
C LYS A 26 -28.46 13.66 -3.52
N ALA A 27 -29.65 13.98 -4.01
CA ALA A 27 -29.86 14.80 -5.21
C ALA A 27 -30.62 16.09 -4.88
N GLY A 28 -30.37 17.15 -5.67
CA GLY A 28 -31.02 18.45 -5.55
C GLY A 28 -30.08 19.57 -5.07
N PHE A 29 -30.28 20.78 -5.60
CA PHE A 29 -29.44 21.96 -5.33
C PHE A 29 -29.80 22.70 -4.03
N ILE A 30 -31.07 22.64 -3.60
CA ILE A 30 -31.59 23.44 -2.46
C ILE A 30 -31.99 22.55 -1.28
N ARG A 31 -32.54 21.36 -1.54
CA ARG A 31 -32.79 20.31 -0.53
C ARG A 31 -32.27 18.99 -1.07
N LYS A 32 -31.08 18.59 -0.60
CA LYS A 32 -30.45 17.30 -0.92
C LYS A 32 -31.33 16.17 -0.36
N ARG A 33 -32.17 15.57 -1.19
CA ARG A 33 -33.00 14.42 -0.78
C ARG A 33 -32.24 13.12 -1.07
N PRO A 34 -32.29 12.13 -0.17
CA PRO A 34 -31.73 10.82 -0.46
C PRO A 34 -32.39 10.21 -1.71
N VAL A 35 -31.58 9.70 -2.63
CA VAL A 35 -32.05 8.97 -3.83
C VAL A 35 -31.86 7.46 -3.73
N GLU A 36 -31.30 7.01 -2.62
CA GLU A 36 -31.08 5.61 -2.29
C GLU A 36 -31.94 5.24 -1.09
N GLN A 37 -32.55 4.06 -1.09
CA GLN A 37 -33.26 3.46 0.04
C GLN A 37 -32.33 2.48 0.78
N LEU A 38 -32.44 2.44 2.11
CA LEU A 38 -31.78 1.41 2.91
C LEU A 38 -32.65 0.15 2.91
N ASP A 39 -32.10 -0.94 2.37
CA ASP A 39 -32.81 -2.23 2.32
C ASP A 39 -32.69 -2.96 3.66
N PHE A 40 -31.46 -3.07 4.17
CA PHE A 40 -31.16 -3.75 5.43
C PHE A 40 -29.83 -3.30 6.01
N LEU A 41 -29.66 -3.58 7.30
CA LEU A 41 -28.40 -3.51 8.03
C LEU A 41 -28.15 -4.87 8.69
N ILE A 42 -26.96 -5.45 8.52
CA ILE A 42 -26.58 -6.74 9.13
C ILE A 42 -25.23 -6.64 9.83
N LYS A 43 -25.02 -7.48 10.84
CA LYS A 43 -23.72 -7.67 11.48
C LYS A 43 -23.15 -9.00 11.01
N VAL A 44 -21.94 -8.98 10.47
CA VAL A 44 -21.20 -10.17 10.06
C VAL A 44 -19.92 -10.29 10.87
N LEU A 45 -19.46 -11.53 11.07
CA LEU A 45 -18.24 -11.82 11.81
C LEU A 45 -17.20 -12.36 10.83
N TRP A 46 -16.11 -11.62 10.66
CA TRP A 46 -14.96 -12.05 9.89
C TRP A 46 -14.11 -13.00 10.74
N PRO A 47 -13.98 -14.28 10.35
CA PRO A 47 -13.14 -15.22 11.09
C PRO A 47 -11.66 -14.93 10.84
N LEU A 48 -10.86 -14.79 11.89
CA LEU A 48 -9.41 -14.66 11.80
C LEU A 48 -8.78 -15.52 12.87
N ARG A 49 -7.84 -16.40 12.50
CA ARG A 49 -7.23 -17.31 13.48
C ARG A 49 -5.78 -17.59 13.17
N THR A 50 -5.11 -18.26 14.09
CA THR A 50 -3.70 -18.61 13.92
C THR A 50 -3.52 -20.08 13.59
N LEU A 51 -2.64 -20.38 12.63
CA LEU A 51 -2.26 -21.75 12.26
C LEU A 51 -0.75 -21.92 12.37
N THR A 52 -0.30 -23.06 12.89
CA THR A 52 1.12 -23.38 13.08
C THR A 52 1.61 -24.39 12.04
N ILE A 53 2.73 -24.10 11.38
CA ILE A 53 3.44 -24.99 10.46
C ILE A 53 4.94 -24.89 10.70
N ASP A 54 5.62 -26.04 10.78
CA ASP A 54 7.08 -26.13 10.99
C ASP A 54 7.60 -25.19 12.11
N ARG A 55 6.87 -25.14 13.24
CA ARG A 55 7.13 -24.29 14.43
C ARG A 55 6.98 -22.77 14.21
N ARG A 56 6.39 -22.35 13.09
CA ARG A 56 6.02 -20.96 12.81
C ARG A 56 4.52 -20.81 12.78
N THR A 57 4.01 -19.79 13.45
CA THR A 57 2.58 -19.51 13.53
C THR A 57 2.22 -18.32 12.65
N TYR A 58 1.10 -18.42 11.95
CA TYR A 58 0.65 -17.45 10.96
C TYR A 58 -0.79 -17.05 11.20
N PHE A 59 -1.12 -15.78 10.97
CA PHE A 59 -2.52 -15.36 10.89
C PHE A 59 -3.11 -15.80 9.56
N PHE A 60 -4.21 -16.52 9.68
CA PHE A 60 -4.99 -17.09 8.60
C PHE A 60 -6.36 -16.41 8.54
N ASP A 61 -6.62 -15.78 7.41
CA ASP A 61 -7.93 -15.32 6.95
C ASP A 61 -8.61 -16.42 6.12
N PRO A 62 -9.61 -17.13 6.67
CA PRO A 62 -10.34 -18.18 5.96
C PRO A 62 -11.21 -17.64 4.82
N LEU A 63 -11.48 -16.33 4.75
CA LEU A 63 -12.20 -15.74 3.62
C LEU A 63 -11.30 -15.61 2.38
N GLY A 64 -9.98 -15.69 2.54
CA GLY A 64 -9.03 -15.58 1.44
C GLY A 64 -8.96 -14.20 0.80
N LEU A 65 -9.50 -13.19 1.48
CA LEU A 65 -9.55 -11.81 0.98
C LEU A 65 -8.19 -11.12 1.19
N PHE A 66 -7.47 -11.50 2.24
CA PHE A 66 -6.05 -11.15 2.33
C PHE A 66 -5.25 -11.96 1.33
N CYS A 67 -4.49 -11.24 0.51
CA CYS A 67 -3.55 -11.84 -0.42
C CYS A 67 -2.19 -11.16 -0.26
N THR A 68 -1.16 -11.96 0.00
CA THR A 68 0.23 -11.49 -0.04
C THR A 68 0.84 -11.93 -1.36
N THR A 69 1.15 -10.96 -2.21
CA THR A 69 1.85 -11.18 -3.48
C THR A 69 3.32 -10.81 -3.35
N LEU A 70 4.16 -11.54 -4.08
CA LEU A 70 5.52 -11.12 -4.37
C LEU A 70 5.63 -10.87 -5.87
N GLU A 71 5.79 -9.60 -6.21
CA GLU A 71 6.11 -9.16 -7.55
C GLU A 71 7.60 -8.91 -7.65
N ILE A 72 8.30 -9.67 -8.49
CA ILE A 72 9.75 -9.55 -8.66
C ILE A 72 10.14 -9.84 -10.10
N GLU A 73 11.27 -9.27 -10.49
CA GLU A 73 11.95 -9.63 -11.72
C GLU A 73 12.52 -11.04 -11.60
N PRO A 74 12.48 -11.87 -12.66
CA PRO A 74 13.17 -13.14 -12.66
C PRO A 74 14.68 -12.93 -12.49
N LEU A 75 15.30 -13.74 -11.63
CA LEU A 75 16.72 -13.63 -11.35
C LEU A 75 17.58 -13.85 -12.60
N GLU A 76 17.18 -14.75 -13.50
CA GLU A 76 17.94 -15.06 -14.69
C GLU A 76 18.11 -13.85 -15.62
N ASN A 77 17.06 -13.03 -15.77
CA ASN A 77 17.14 -11.75 -16.49
C ASN A 77 18.16 -10.79 -15.86
N ILE A 78 18.22 -10.74 -14.52
CA ILE A 78 19.23 -9.95 -13.83
C ILE A 78 20.62 -10.50 -14.11
N ARG A 79 20.82 -11.81 -14.10
CA ARG A 79 22.12 -12.42 -14.42
C ARG A 79 22.57 -12.12 -15.84
N GLU A 80 21.69 -12.28 -16.81
CA GLU A 80 21.98 -11.98 -18.22
C GLU A 80 22.37 -10.51 -18.38
N ALA A 81 21.63 -9.59 -17.73
CA ALA A 81 21.96 -8.16 -17.70
C ALA A 81 23.35 -7.89 -17.09
N MET A 82 23.71 -8.59 -16.02
CA MET A 82 25.03 -8.43 -15.41
C MET A 82 26.15 -9.05 -16.25
N GLN A 83 25.88 -10.13 -16.97
CA GLN A 83 26.82 -10.71 -17.92
C GLN A 83 27.09 -9.77 -19.10
N GLU A 84 26.08 -9.03 -19.58
CA GLU A 84 26.24 -8.04 -20.65
C GLU A 84 27.22 -6.91 -20.27
N ILE A 85 27.19 -6.50 -19.01
CA ILE A 85 28.08 -5.47 -18.46
C ILE A 85 29.45 -6.07 -18.10
N SER A 86 29.52 -7.38 -17.89
CA SER A 86 30.76 -8.06 -17.54
C SER A 86 31.74 -8.12 -18.71
N GLY A 87 33.00 -7.81 -18.44
CA GLY A 87 34.08 -7.81 -19.44
C GLY A 87 34.79 -6.47 -19.56
N PRO A 88 35.88 -6.42 -20.33
CA PRO A 88 36.59 -5.17 -20.57
C PRO A 88 35.69 -4.20 -21.36
N ILE A 89 35.69 -2.95 -20.93
CA ILE A 89 34.99 -1.84 -21.58
C ILE A 89 36.06 -0.96 -22.20
N PHE A 90 36.04 -0.81 -23.52
CA PHE A 90 37.12 -0.13 -24.24
C PHE A 90 36.76 1.29 -24.66
N SER A 91 35.48 1.69 -24.55
CA SER A 91 35.03 3.05 -24.84
C SER A 91 33.76 3.43 -24.06
N THR A 92 33.51 4.74 -23.96
CA THR A 92 32.33 5.29 -23.30
C THR A 92 31.02 4.94 -24.02
N GLU A 93 31.03 4.88 -25.35
CA GLU A 93 29.86 4.48 -26.16
C GLU A 93 29.54 2.99 -26.02
N GLU A 94 30.57 2.14 -25.99
CA GLU A 94 30.40 0.71 -25.71
C GLU A 94 29.80 0.51 -24.31
N PHE A 95 30.29 1.28 -23.33
CA PHE A 95 29.78 1.21 -21.96
C PHE A 95 28.30 1.56 -21.90
N LYS A 96 27.93 2.71 -22.48
CA LYS A 96 26.55 3.17 -22.55
C LYS A 96 25.64 2.12 -23.19
N THR A 97 26.06 1.58 -24.33
CA THR A 97 25.29 0.56 -25.07
C THR A 97 25.06 -0.70 -24.22
N LYS A 98 26.10 -1.19 -23.53
CA LYS A 98 25.99 -2.35 -22.63
C LYS A 98 25.04 -2.09 -21.46
N LEU A 99 25.11 -0.90 -20.86
CA LEU A 99 24.21 -0.52 -19.75
C LEU A 99 22.75 -0.40 -20.21
N GLU A 100 22.49 0.24 -21.35
CA GLU A 100 21.14 0.38 -21.91
C GLU A 100 20.54 -1.00 -22.25
N LYS A 101 21.34 -1.89 -22.84
CA LYS A 101 20.90 -3.26 -23.14
C LYS A 101 20.62 -4.07 -21.87
N ALA A 102 21.49 -3.98 -20.86
CA ALA A 102 21.27 -4.60 -19.56
C ALA A 102 19.98 -4.10 -18.89
N GLN A 103 19.70 -2.79 -18.99
CA GLN A 103 18.46 -2.21 -18.47
C GLN A 103 17.23 -2.77 -19.18
N GLN A 104 17.28 -2.97 -20.50
CA GLN A 104 16.17 -3.55 -21.28
C GLN A 104 15.94 -5.04 -21.00
N GLN A 105 16.98 -5.78 -20.61
CA GLN A 105 16.89 -7.21 -20.30
C GLN A 105 16.18 -7.51 -18.98
N ILE A 106 16.21 -6.57 -18.04
CA ILE A 106 15.46 -6.68 -16.79
C ILE A 106 14.01 -6.26 -17.11
N PRO A 107 13.00 -7.14 -16.97
CA PRO A 107 11.60 -6.78 -17.16
C PRO A 107 11.04 -6.06 -15.93
N ASP A 108 9.84 -5.48 -16.06
CA ASP A 108 9.11 -5.00 -14.89
C ASP A 108 8.76 -6.18 -13.96
N PRO A 109 8.61 -5.94 -12.64
CA PRO A 109 8.29 -6.99 -11.70
C PRO A 109 6.90 -7.58 -12.00
N GLU A 110 6.81 -8.91 -12.01
CA GLU A 110 5.56 -9.65 -12.23
C GLU A 110 5.24 -10.53 -11.02
N VAL A 111 3.97 -10.88 -10.84
CA VAL A 111 3.52 -11.73 -9.73
C VAL A 111 4.14 -13.13 -9.87
N GLN A 112 5.15 -13.41 -9.05
CA GLN A 112 5.80 -14.73 -8.99
C GLN A 112 5.19 -15.61 -7.90
N TYR A 113 4.74 -15.00 -6.79
CA TYR A 113 4.15 -15.73 -5.67
C TYR A 113 2.88 -15.06 -5.19
N LYS A 114 1.88 -15.88 -4.82
CA LYS A 114 0.60 -15.44 -4.28
C LYS A 114 0.21 -16.35 -3.12
N ILE A 115 -0.01 -15.77 -1.94
CA ILE A 115 -0.44 -16.47 -0.73
C ILE A 115 -1.76 -15.87 -0.27
N GLU A 116 -2.84 -16.55 -0.60
CA GLU A 116 -4.19 -16.19 -0.19
C GLU A 116 -4.46 -16.63 1.26
N GLY A 117 -5.24 -15.85 1.98
CA GLY A 117 -5.55 -16.04 3.39
C GLY A 117 -4.41 -15.66 4.34
N PHE A 118 -3.26 -15.19 3.85
CA PHE A 118 -2.16 -14.76 4.73
C PHE A 118 -2.34 -13.32 5.18
N VAL A 119 -2.45 -13.11 6.51
CA VAL A 119 -2.48 -11.77 7.10
C VAL A 119 -1.10 -11.44 7.70
N PRO A 120 -0.38 -10.44 7.16
CA PRO A 120 0.92 -10.05 7.70
C PRO A 120 0.85 -9.69 9.20
N VAL A 121 1.75 -10.26 9.99
CA VAL A 121 1.80 -10.05 11.45
C VAL A 121 1.89 -8.56 11.81
N SER A 122 2.62 -7.76 11.03
CA SER A 122 2.72 -6.32 11.26
C SER A 122 1.38 -5.59 11.20
N ILE A 123 0.42 -6.11 10.45
CA ILE A 123 -0.92 -5.55 10.30
C ILE A 123 -1.81 -6.08 11.43
N ALA A 124 -1.67 -7.35 11.81
CA ALA A 124 -2.48 -7.99 12.85
C ALA A 124 -2.16 -7.59 14.31
N LYS A 125 -1.08 -6.84 14.55
CA LYS A 125 -0.70 -6.38 15.90
C LYS A 125 -1.80 -5.58 16.60
N ASP A 126 -2.61 -4.84 15.84
CA ASP A 126 -3.62 -3.96 16.43
C ASP A 126 -4.84 -4.76 16.92
N VAL A 127 -5.21 -5.81 16.20
CA VAL A 127 -6.28 -6.74 16.62
C VAL A 127 -5.95 -7.40 17.96
N LEU A 128 -4.69 -7.76 18.20
CA LEU A 128 -4.25 -8.36 19.47
C LEU A 128 -4.43 -7.42 20.67
N ARG A 129 -4.40 -6.11 20.45
CA ARG A 129 -4.53 -5.12 21.53
C ARG A 129 -5.97 -4.91 21.97
N GLU A 130 -6.94 -5.34 21.15
CA GLU A 130 -8.35 -5.00 21.30
C GLU A 130 -9.23 -6.22 21.60
N LEU A 131 -8.71 -7.28 22.22
CA LEU A 131 -9.52 -8.42 22.66
C LEU A 131 -10.60 -7.94 23.65
N ILE A 132 -11.86 -7.91 23.20
CA ILE A 132 -13.02 -7.41 23.94
C ILE A 132 -13.98 -8.58 24.26
N GLU A 133 -14.33 -8.72 25.54
CA GLU A 133 -15.59 -9.29 26.06
C GLU A 133 -16.38 -8.10 26.65
N GLU A 134 -17.72 -7.97 26.68
CA GLU A 134 -18.87 -8.77 26.26
C GLU A 134 -20.06 -7.80 26.08
N GLY A 135 -21.10 -8.22 25.37
CA GLY A 135 -22.39 -7.53 25.22
C GLY A 135 -22.79 -7.32 23.76
N GLU A 136 -23.02 -8.41 23.02
CA GLU A 136 -23.08 -8.36 21.56
C GLU A 136 -24.47 -8.52 20.98
N ILE A 137 -24.75 -7.70 19.96
CA ILE A 137 -25.69 -8.07 18.90
C ILE A 137 -25.07 -9.28 18.18
N PRO A 138 -25.80 -10.41 18.05
CA PRO A 138 -25.28 -11.58 17.37
C PRO A 138 -24.95 -11.23 15.92
N GLY A 139 -23.72 -11.56 15.51
CA GLY A 139 -23.29 -11.45 14.13
C GLY A 139 -23.39 -12.79 13.39
N ILE A 140 -23.47 -12.73 12.06
CA ILE A 140 -23.45 -13.90 11.20
C ILE A 140 -22.01 -14.24 10.86
N LYS A 141 -21.53 -15.42 11.24
CA LYS A 141 -20.19 -15.87 10.87
C LYS A 141 -20.06 -16.04 9.36
N LEU A 142 -19.10 -15.33 8.77
CA LEU A 142 -18.81 -15.47 7.35
C LEU A 142 -18.19 -16.85 7.09
N GLN A 143 -18.67 -17.50 6.02
CA GLN A 143 -18.22 -18.84 5.67
C GLN A 143 -16.81 -18.80 5.08
N SER A 144 -15.97 -19.76 5.50
CA SER A 144 -14.64 -19.93 4.95
C SER A 144 -14.70 -20.23 3.45
N ARG A 145 -13.85 -19.56 2.68
CA ARG A 145 -13.69 -19.72 1.23
C ARG A 145 -12.44 -20.50 0.87
N ILE A 146 -11.42 -20.43 1.73
CA ILE A 146 -10.16 -21.16 1.60
C ILE A 146 -10.06 -22.16 2.75
N SER A 147 -9.64 -23.38 2.44
CA SER A 147 -9.44 -24.42 3.46
C SER A 147 -8.12 -24.22 4.21
N GLU A 148 -8.05 -24.67 5.46
CA GLU A 148 -6.79 -24.66 6.23
C GLU A 148 -5.69 -25.43 5.49
N ARG A 149 -6.04 -26.58 4.91
CA ARG A 149 -5.10 -27.43 4.18
C ARG A 149 -4.48 -26.68 3.00
N GLU A 150 -5.31 -26.03 2.19
CA GLU A 150 -4.86 -25.24 1.04
C GLU A 150 -3.94 -24.09 1.48
N PHE A 151 -4.31 -23.37 2.55
CA PHE A 151 -3.47 -22.32 3.11
C PHE A 151 -2.12 -22.85 3.59
N LEU A 152 -2.11 -23.94 4.35
CA LEU A 152 -0.89 -24.56 4.87
C LEU A 152 0.04 -25.03 3.74
N GLU A 153 -0.50 -25.62 2.67
CA GLU A 153 0.28 -26.01 1.49
C GLU A 153 0.92 -24.78 0.81
N LYS A 154 0.17 -23.67 0.63
CA LYS A 154 0.69 -22.41 0.06
C LYS A 154 1.79 -21.79 0.93
N VAL A 155 1.59 -21.70 2.25
CA VAL A 155 2.60 -21.16 3.19
C VAL A 155 3.84 -22.06 3.25
N LYS A 156 3.68 -23.39 3.20
CA LYS A 156 4.82 -24.32 3.11
C LYS A 156 5.62 -24.12 1.83
N GLY A 157 4.95 -23.91 0.70
CA GLY A 157 5.60 -23.56 -0.56
C GLY A 157 6.39 -22.26 -0.44
N ALA A 158 5.75 -21.22 0.11
CA ALA A 158 6.37 -19.91 0.25
C ALA A 158 7.54 -19.88 1.26
N THR A 159 7.47 -20.66 2.34
CA THR A 159 8.57 -20.76 3.31
C THR A 159 9.80 -21.44 2.71
N LYS A 160 9.65 -22.39 1.79
CA LYS A 160 10.78 -22.93 1.00
C LYS A 160 11.41 -21.89 0.09
N VAL A 161 10.58 -21.03 -0.49
CA VAL A 161 11.02 -19.93 -1.37
C VAL A 161 11.83 -18.88 -0.60
N VAL A 162 11.60 -18.70 0.70
CA VAL A 162 12.37 -17.74 1.52
C VAL A 162 13.88 -17.96 1.43
N ASP A 163 14.33 -19.21 1.48
CA ASP A 163 15.77 -19.52 1.41
C ASP A 163 16.35 -19.18 0.03
N GLN A 164 15.60 -19.46 -1.03
CA GLN A 164 15.95 -19.03 -2.38
C GLN A 164 16.07 -17.50 -2.42
N LEU A 165 15.04 -16.76 -1.99
CA LEU A 165 15.04 -15.30 -2.03
C LEU A 165 16.21 -14.67 -1.26
N LYS A 166 16.61 -15.24 -0.13
CA LYS A 166 17.80 -14.76 0.63
C LYS A 166 19.09 -14.93 -0.16
N TRP A 167 19.22 -16.04 -0.88
CA TRP A 167 20.34 -16.26 -1.78
C TRP A 167 20.31 -15.29 -2.96
N GLU A 168 19.15 -15.10 -3.60
CA GLU A 168 18.98 -14.12 -4.69
C GLU A 168 19.35 -12.71 -4.24
N VAL A 169 18.92 -12.29 -3.04
CA VAL A 169 19.29 -11.00 -2.45
C VAL A 169 20.81 -10.87 -2.30
N SER A 170 21.48 -11.93 -1.86
CA SER A 170 22.93 -11.92 -1.69
C SER A 170 23.65 -11.79 -3.03
N GLU A 171 23.16 -12.50 -4.06
CA GLU A 171 23.67 -12.43 -5.42
C GLU A 171 23.48 -11.03 -6.02
N ILE A 172 22.28 -10.46 -5.95
CA ILE A 172 21.97 -9.12 -6.47
C ILE A 172 22.81 -8.06 -5.75
N LYS A 173 23.01 -8.16 -4.43
CA LYS A 173 23.92 -7.26 -3.69
C LYS A 173 25.37 -7.37 -4.16
N GLY A 174 25.82 -8.56 -4.58
CA GLY A 174 27.12 -8.75 -5.22
C GLY A 174 27.25 -7.99 -6.53
N TYR A 175 26.19 -7.99 -7.34
CA TYR A 175 26.11 -7.21 -8.58
C TYR A 175 26.11 -5.71 -8.33
N ILE A 176 25.29 -5.23 -7.38
CA ILE A 176 25.28 -3.83 -6.96
C ILE A 176 26.69 -3.38 -6.54
N SER A 177 27.38 -4.19 -5.72
CA SER A 177 28.73 -3.88 -5.26
C SER A 177 29.73 -3.77 -6.42
N SER A 178 29.62 -4.68 -7.41
CA SER A 178 30.45 -4.64 -8.61
C SER A 178 30.19 -3.39 -9.46
N LEU A 179 28.94 -3.02 -9.65
CA LEU A 179 28.54 -1.83 -10.41
C LEU A 179 28.94 -0.52 -9.71
N ILE A 180 28.88 -0.46 -8.37
CA ILE A 180 29.41 0.66 -7.59
C ILE A 180 30.93 0.76 -7.77
N GLY A 181 31.64 -0.38 -7.74
CA GLY A 181 33.08 -0.42 -8.03
C GLY A 181 33.40 0.12 -9.43
N LEU A 182 32.61 -0.28 -10.43
CA LEU A 182 32.74 0.21 -11.81
C LEU A 182 32.50 1.72 -11.88
N LYS A 183 31.43 2.22 -11.27
CA LYS A 183 31.11 3.66 -11.17
C LYS A 183 32.30 4.45 -10.62
N ASN A 184 32.84 4.02 -9.47
CA ASN A 184 33.96 4.68 -8.81
C ASN A 184 35.23 4.68 -9.67
N SER A 185 35.49 3.59 -10.41
CA SER A 185 36.64 3.50 -11.32
C SER A 185 36.54 4.52 -12.46
N TRP A 186 35.36 4.66 -13.06
CA TRP A 186 35.12 5.62 -14.14
C TRP A 186 35.14 7.07 -13.66
N GLU A 187 34.57 7.34 -12.49
CA GLU A 187 34.66 8.68 -11.87
C GLU A 187 36.12 9.06 -11.56
N LYS A 188 36.96 8.08 -11.21
CA LYS A 188 38.40 8.30 -11.02
C LYS A 188 39.11 8.56 -12.35
N GLU A 189 38.87 7.75 -13.38
CA GLU A 189 39.46 7.93 -14.71
C GLU A 189 39.07 9.29 -15.31
N LEU A 190 37.82 9.74 -15.12
CA LEU A 190 37.36 11.06 -15.51
C LEU A 190 38.21 12.16 -14.87
N LYS A 191 38.41 12.11 -13.55
CA LYS A 191 39.23 13.09 -12.82
C LYS A 191 40.68 13.10 -13.29
N GLU A 192 41.26 11.93 -13.54
CA GLU A 192 42.63 11.80 -14.03
C GLU A 192 42.78 12.41 -15.44
N LYS A 193 41.83 12.17 -16.35
CA LYS A 193 41.81 12.76 -17.69
C LYS A 193 41.60 14.28 -17.66
N GLU A 194 40.69 14.77 -16.82
CA GLU A 194 40.51 16.23 -16.64
C GLU A 194 41.81 16.91 -16.20
N GLU A 195 42.51 16.31 -15.24
CA GLU A 195 43.79 16.82 -14.76
C GLU A 195 44.90 16.76 -15.83
N GLN A 196 44.94 15.68 -16.62
CA GLN A 196 45.87 15.56 -17.74
C GLN A 196 45.63 16.64 -18.81
N ILE A 197 44.37 16.91 -19.15
CA ILE A 197 44.00 18.00 -20.08
C ILE A 197 44.47 19.34 -19.51
N ARG A 198 44.18 19.64 -18.22
CA ARG A 198 44.62 20.87 -17.56
C ARG A 198 46.13 21.07 -17.65
N ARG A 199 46.92 20.07 -17.25
CA ARG A 199 48.39 20.14 -17.30
C ARG A 199 48.93 20.38 -18.71
N THR A 200 48.32 19.72 -19.69
CA THR A 200 48.69 19.87 -21.11
C THR A 200 48.47 21.30 -21.58
N TYR A 201 47.32 21.89 -21.24
CA TYR A 201 46.98 23.26 -21.61
C TYR A 201 47.74 24.31 -20.79
N GLU A 202 48.00 24.07 -19.50
CA GLU A 202 48.86 24.92 -18.67
C GLU A 202 50.26 25.05 -19.26
N THR A 203 50.85 23.93 -19.69
CA THR A 203 52.17 23.93 -20.37
C THR A 203 52.12 24.75 -21.67
N ARG A 204 51.08 24.56 -22.49
CA ARG A 204 50.89 25.35 -23.73
C ARG A 204 50.72 26.85 -23.46
N VAL A 205 50.05 27.21 -22.37
CA VAL A 205 49.85 28.60 -21.94
C VAL A 205 51.17 29.22 -21.48
N GLU A 206 51.99 28.48 -20.72
CA GLU A 206 53.33 28.93 -20.31
C GLU A 206 54.24 29.17 -21.52
N ASP A 207 54.24 28.23 -22.48
CA ASP A 207 55.00 28.37 -23.72
C ASP A 207 54.52 29.58 -24.54
N ALA A 208 53.21 29.77 -24.71
CA ALA A 208 52.66 30.93 -25.41
C ALA A 208 53.11 32.25 -24.76
N ARG A 209 53.08 32.33 -23.42
CA ARG A 209 53.59 33.50 -22.67
C ARG A 209 55.08 33.73 -22.89
N ARG A 210 55.87 32.66 -22.92
CA ARG A 210 57.33 32.73 -23.10
C ARG A 210 57.72 33.17 -24.51
N TYR A 211 57.05 32.67 -25.55
CA TYR A 211 57.40 32.92 -26.94
C TYR A 211 56.75 34.18 -27.55
N LEU A 212 55.54 34.53 -27.13
CA LEU A 212 54.80 35.68 -27.69
C LEU A 212 54.92 36.96 -26.85
N GLY A 213 55.40 36.87 -25.61
CA GLY A 213 55.63 38.02 -24.73
C GLY A 213 54.37 38.89 -24.58
N SER A 214 54.46 40.17 -24.93
CA SER A 214 53.35 41.13 -24.82
C SER A 214 52.17 40.86 -25.77
N LYS A 215 52.28 39.91 -26.70
CA LYS A 215 51.20 39.49 -27.61
C LYS A 215 50.56 38.15 -27.21
N ALA A 216 50.92 37.59 -26.06
CA ALA A 216 50.46 36.26 -25.64
C ALA A 216 48.97 36.20 -25.25
N GLU A 217 48.39 37.31 -24.78
CA GLU A 217 47.07 37.29 -24.14
C GLU A 217 45.94 36.69 -25.01
N PRO A 218 45.80 37.04 -26.30
CA PRO A 218 44.76 36.45 -27.16
C PRO A 218 44.93 34.93 -27.36
N GLU A 219 46.18 34.45 -27.45
CA GLU A 219 46.45 33.01 -27.59
C GLU A 219 46.19 32.27 -26.27
N VAL A 220 46.50 32.89 -25.13
CA VAL A 220 46.20 32.33 -23.79
C VAL A 220 44.70 32.21 -23.57
N GLU A 221 43.91 33.21 -23.94
CA GLU A 221 42.44 33.14 -23.86
C GLU A 221 41.88 32.02 -24.73
N LYS A 222 42.38 31.89 -25.96
CA LYS A 222 41.99 30.81 -26.88
C LYS A 222 42.33 29.43 -26.31
N LEU A 223 43.53 29.23 -25.78
CA LEU A 223 43.96 27.97 -25.16
C LEU A 223 43.10 27.61 -23.94
N LYS A 224 42.73 28.59 -23.10
CA LYS A 224 41.82 28.36 -21.98
C LYS A 224 40.42 27.96 -22.45
N ALA A 225 39.88 28.63 -23.46
CA ALA A 225 38.57 28.28 -24.02
C ALA A 225 38.57 26.87 -24.66
N GLU A 226 39.66 26.49 -25.35
CA GLU A 226 39.86 25.14 -25.88
C GLU A 226 39.89 24.10 -24.75
N MET A 227 40.66 24.35 -23.68
CA MET A 227 40.74 23.49 -22.51
C MET A 227 39.36 23.27 -21.85
N GLU A 228 38.63 24.35 -21.59
CA GLU A 228 37.29 24.27 -20.99
C GLU A 228 36.31 23.51 -21.88
N SER A 229 36.38 23.74 -23.20
CA SER A 229 35.58 23.00 -24.18
C SER A 229 35.93 21.51 -24.19
N GLU A 230 37.21 21.13 -24.12
CA GLU A 230 37.62 19.72 -24.11
C GLU A 230 37.20 19.01 -22.82
N ILE A 231 37.39 19.65 -21.66
CA ILE A 231 36.90 19.14 -20.37
C ILE A 231 35.37 18.99 -20.39
N ARG A 232 34.65 19.96 -20.94
CA ARG A 232 33.19 19.89 -21.05
C ARG A 232 32.75 18.70 -21.89
N LYS A 233 33.34 18.51 -23.08
CA LYS A 233 33.03 17.35 -23.95
C LYS A 233 33.31 16.02 -23.25
N LEU A 234 34.41 15.93 -22.50
CA LEU A 234 34.73 14.73 -21.72
C LEU A 234 33.67 14.44 -20.65
N LYS A 235 33.23 15.47 -19.91
CA LYS A 235 32.15 15.35 -18.92
C LYS A 235 30.83 14.92 -19.56
N GLU A 236 30.43 15.60 -20.63
CA GLU A 236 29.19 15.30 -21.36
C GLU A 236 29.20 13.85 -21.88
N ALA A 237 30.33 13.36 -22.39
CA ALA A 237 30.46 11.98 -22.87
C ALA A 237 30.23 10.94 -21.77
N LEU A 238 30.66 11.21 -20.53
CA LEU A 238 30.56 10.26 -19.41
C LEU A 238 29.30 10.43 -18.57
N GLU A 239 28.66 11.59 -18.62
CA GLU A 239 27.46 11.89 -17.84
C GLU A 239 26.31 10.92 -18.18
N GLU A 240 26.06 10.68 -19.46
CA GLU A 240 24.98 9.80 -19.90
C GLU A 240 25.17 8.33 -19.46
N PRO A 241 26.31 7.66 -19.71
CA PRO A 241 26.54 6.32 -19.15
C PRO A 241 26.43 6.26 -17.62
N LEU A 242 26.91 7.26 -16.89
CA LEU A 242 26.79 7.31 -15.42
C LEU A 242 25.34 7.46 -14.94
N LYS A 243 24.50 8.18 -15.68
CA LYS A 243 23.04 8.24 -15.42
C LYS A 243 22.39 6.87 -15.63
N VAL A 244 22.67 6.21 -16.76
CA VAL A 244 22.12 4.87 -17.04
C VAL A 244 22.56 3.86 -15.96
N LEU A 245 23.84 3.89 -15.57
CA LEU A 245 24.36 3.06 -14.48
C LEU A 245 23.66 3.32 -13.15
N SER A 246 23.41 4.60 -12.82
CA SER A 246 22.72 4.96 -11.57
C SER A 246 21.26 4.49 -11.58
N SER A 247 20.57 4.61 -12.71
CA SER A 247 19.21 4.06 -12.87
C SER A 247 19.18 2.53 -12.74
N LEU A 248 20.17 1.84 -13.29
CA LEU A 248 20.30 0.39 -13.14
C LEU A 248 20.55 -0.02 -11.68
N LEU A 249 21.39 0.73 -10.94
CA LEU A 249 21.60 0.51 -9.51
C LEU A 249 20.30 0.65 -8.71
N GLU A 250 19.55 1.74 -8.91
CA GLU A 250 18.25 1.95 -8.25
C GLU A 250 17.28 0.80 -8.53
N ARG A 251 17.27 0.30 -9.76
CA ARG A 251 16.43 -0.84 -10.14
C ARG A 251 16.81 -2.12 -9.40
N LEU A 252 18.10 -2.42 -9.29
CA LEU A 252 18.58 -3.58 -8.54
C LEU A 252 18.34 -3.44 -7.03
N GLU A 253 18.48 -2.23 -6.47
CA GLU A 253 18.15 -1.95 -5.07
C GLU A 253 16.66 -2.17 -4.79
N ALA A 254 15.79 -1.74 -5.70
CA ALA A 254 14.36 -2.02 -5.61
C ALA A 254 14.06 -3.53 -5.70
N ALA A 255 14.80 -4.26 -6.54
CA ALA A 255 14.68 -5.72 -6.66
C ALA A 255 15.11 -6.46 -5.37
N VAL A 256 16.14 -5.96 -4.67
CA VAL A 256 16.52 -6.42 -3.32
C VAL A 256 15.40 -6.12 -2.32
N TYR A 257 14.92 -4.89 -2.28
CA TYR A 257 13.91 -4.45 -1.31
C TYR A 257 12.62 -5.29 -1.39
N ARG A 258 12.11 -5.56 -2.60
CA ARG A 258 10.90 -6.38 -2.79
C ARG A 258 11.07 -7.79 -2.21
N ARG A 259 12.21 -8.44 -2.46
CA ARG A 259 12.54 -9.77 -1.93
C ARG A 259 12.68 -9.77 -0.42
N GLU A 260 13.46 -8.83 0.13
CA GLU A 260 13.66 -8.72 1.59
C GLU A 260 12.37 -8.42 2.34
N SER A 261 11.51 -7.57 1.79
CA SER A 261 10.20 -7.24 2.39
C SER A 261 9.30 -8.47 2.51
N PHE A 262 9.27 -9.32 1.49
CA PHE A 262 8.51 -10.56 1.51
C PHE A 262 9.09 -11.59 2.48
N VAL A 263 10.42 -11.76 2.49
CA VAL A 263 11.11 -12.61 3.49
C VAL A 263 10.75 -12.16 4.91
N LYS A 264 10.89 -10.87 5.21
CA LYS A 264 10.56 -10.30 6.52
C LYS A 264 9.08 -10.48 6.89
N THR A 265 8.19 -10.52 5.90
CA THR A 265 6.76 -10.75 6.11
C THR A 265 6.48 -12.20 6.51
N LEU A 266 7.12 -13.17 5.87
CA LEU A 266 6.93 -14.60 6.14
C LEU A 266 7.70 -15.15 7.35
N GLU A 267 8.79 -14.49 7.76
CA GLU A 267 9.58 -14.95 8.91
C GLU A 267 9.02 -14.49 10.26
N LYS A 268 8.15 -13.49 10.28
CA LYS A 268 7.49 -13.06 11.51
C LYS A 268 6.44 -14.08 11.94
N SER A 269 6.55 -14.55 13.18
CA SER A 269 5.55 -15.41 13.80
C SER A 269 4.42 -14.60 14.44
N ALA A 270 3.19 -15.07 14.26
CA ALA A 270 2.03 -14.66 15.04
C ALA A 270 2.03 -15.32 16.43
N PRO A 271 1.25 -14.83 17.41
CA PRO A 271 0.95 -15.59 18.62
C PRO A 271 0.18 -16.87 18.29
N GLU A 272 0.24 -17.87 19.16
CA GLU A 272 -0.45 -19.15 18.97
C GLU A 272 -1.81 -19.19 19.67
N GLY A 273 -2.73 -20.00 19.15
CA GLY A 273 -4.00 -20.33 19.79
C GLY A 273 -5.08 -19.24 19.70
N LEU A 274 -4.94 -18.27 18.80
CA LEU A 274 -5.96 -17.22 18.62
C LEU A 274 -7.01 -17.65 17.61
N ASP A 275 -8.28 -17.48 17.99
CA ASP A 275 -9.44 -17.59 17.12
C ASP A 275 -10.35 -16.39 17.41
N LEU A 276 -10.54 -15.55 16.40
CA LEU A 276 -11.12 -14.22 16.52
C LEU A 276 -12.28 -14.07 15.55
N GLU A 277 -13.34 -13.43 16.02
CA GLU A 277 -14.53 -13.11 15.24
C GLU A 277 -14.68 -11.59 15.20
N ILE A 278 -14.22 -10.97 14.11
CA ILE A 278 -14.16 -9.51 14.01
C ILE A 278 -15.49 -8.99 13.44
N PRO A 279 -16.23 -8.14 14.17
CA PRO A 279 -17.55 -7.70 13.75
C PRO A 279 -17.51 -6.58 12.72
N PHE A 280 -18.26 -6.71 11.62
CA PHE A 280 -18.50 -5.66 10.65
C PHE A 280 -20.01 -5.43 10.50
N ILE A 281 -20.42 -4.17 10.36
CA ILE A 281 -21.78 -3.85 9.94
C ILE A 281 -21.78 -3.66 8.42
N ILE A 282 -22.71 -4.32 7.73
CA ILE A 282 -22.94 -4.13 6.30
C ILE A 282 -24.33 -3.53 6.11
N ALA A 283 -24.41 -2.46 5.33
CA ALA A 283 -25.67 -1.86 4.91
C ALA A 283 -25.86 -2.03 3.40
N SER A 284 -27.06 -2.45 2.98
CA SER A 284 -27.44 -2.50 1.56
C SER A 284 -28.26 -1.28 1.19
N LEU A 285 -27.82 -0.54 0.19
CA LEU A 285 -28.51 0.60 -0.37
C LEU A 285 -28.98 0.28 -1.80
N SER A 286 -30.24 0.56 -2.10
CA SER A 286 -30.82 0.42 -3.44
C SER A 286 -31.20 1.78 -4.01
N GLY A 287 -30.92 2.02 -5.27
CA GLY A 287 -31.30 3.26 -5.96
C GLY A 287 -31.42 3.05 -7.47
N LYS A 288 -31.54 4.15 -8.22
CA LYS A 288 -31.66 4.11 -9.69
C LYS A 288 -30.46 3.45 -10.38
N GLU A 289 -29.28 3.57 -9.78
CA GLU A 289 -28.02 3.00 -10.29
C GLU A 289 -27.81 1.53 -9.87
N GLY A 290 -28.79 0.94 -9.20
CA GLY A 290 -28.72 -0.42 -8.68
C GLY A 290 -28.41 -0.47 -7.18
N ARG A 291 -28.00 -1.65 -6.70
CA ARG A 291 -27.64 -1.91 -5.31
C ARG A 291 -26.15 -1.65 -5.10
N ARG A 292 -25.81 -1.08 -3.95
CA ARG A 292 -24.44 -1.05 -3.43
C ARG A 292 -24.42 -1.33 -1.94
N PHE A 293 -23.26 -1.70 -1.43
CA PHE A 293 -23.05 -1.94 -0.01
C PHE A 293 -22.21 -0.83 0.60
N ILE A 294 -22.34 -0.67 1.91
CA ILE A 294 -21.42 0.10 2.75
C ILE A 294 -20.97 -0.84 3.84
N VAL A 295 -19.65 -0.96 4.02
CA VAL A 295 -19.05 -1.73 5.12
C VAL A 295 -18.58 -0.76 6.19
N ILE A 296 -18.93 -1.07 7.44
CA ILE A 296 -18.55 -0.30 8.62
C ILE A 296 -17.69 -1.22 9.50
N PRO A 297 -16.39 -0.95 9.61
CA PRO A 297 -15.50 -1.72 10.46
C PRO A 297 -15.79 -1.48 11.95
N PRO A 298 -15.22 -2.29 12.87
CA PRO A 298 -15.11 -1.90 14.26
C PRO A 298 -14.52 -0.49 14.36
N SER A 299 -15.29 0.42 14.94
CA SER A 299 -14.97 1.85 14.89
C SER A 299 -15.14 2.54 16.24
N ASN A 300 -14.50 3.69 16.37
CA ASN A 300 -14.67 4.64 17.45
C ASN A 300 -15.51 5.83 16.97
N VAL A 301 -16.36 6.35 17.85
CA VAL A 301 -17.07 7.62 17.61
C VAL A 301 -16.33 8.73 18.34
N SER A 302 -15.77 9.67 17.59
CA SER A 302 -15.15 10.86 18.17
C SER A 302 -16.17 12.01 18.30
N LYS A 303 -15.88 13.04 19.12
CA LYS A 303 -16.72 14.24 19.12
C LYS A 303 -16.36 15.10 17.91
N VAL A 304 -17.36 15.67 17.25
CA VAL A 304 -17.18 16.54 16.08
C VAL A 304 -16.32 17.75 16.46
N GLY A 305 -15.08 17.81 15.93
CA GLY A 305 -14.18 18.97 16.09
C GLY A 305 -14.62 20.18 15.25
N ILE A 306 -13.88 21.29 15.36
CA ILE A 306 -14.17 22.57 14.68
C ILE A 306 -14.33 22.41 13.16
N GLY A 307 -13.56 21.51 12.51
CA GLY A 307 -13.69 21.22 11.08
C GLY A 307 -14.98 20.49 10.66
N GLY A 308 -15.61 19.74 11.56
CA GLY A 308 -16.89 19.10 11.29
C GLY A 308 -18.06 20.09 11.28
N LYS A 309 -17.96 21.18 12.06
CA LYS A 309 -18.93 22.29 12.01
C LYS A 309 -18.94 22.99 10.65
N ILE A 310 -17.78 23.07 9.98
CA ILE A 310 -17.65 23.68 8.66
C ILE A 310 -18.31 22.82 7.57
N LYS A 311 -18.15 21.49 7.60
CA LYS A 311 -18.85 20.58 6.66
C LYS A 311 -20.37 20.56 6.88
N LYS A 312 -20.83 20.68 8.14
CA LYS A 312 -22.26 20.85 8.46
C LYS A 312 -22.87 22.12 7.83
N ALA A 313 -22.11 23.21 7.75
CA ALA A 313 -22.56 24.45 7.09
C ALA A 313 -22.84 24.29 5.58
N PHE A 314 -22.34 23.23 4.94
CA PHE A 314 -22.63 22.87 3.54
C PHE A 314 -23.75 21.81 3.39
N GLY A 315 -24.52 21.57 4.45
CA GLY A 315 -25.68 20.67 4.43
C GLY A 315 -25.31 19.19 4.27
N ALA A 316 -24.13 18.80 4.76
CA ALA A 316 -23.70 17.40 4.80
C ALA A 316 -23.71 16.91 6.25
N MET A 317 -24.47 15.84 6.50
CA MET A 317 -24.42 15.09 7.75
C MET A 317 -23.00 14.55 7.95
N VAL A 318 -22.44 14.74 9.14
CA VAL A 318 -21.10 14.26 9.48
C VAL A 318 -21.18 13.41 10.75
N VAL A 319 -20.98 12.11 10.60
CA VAL A 319 -20.81 11.19 11.72
C VAL A 319 -19.32 10.86 11.83
N PRO A 320 -18.63 11.33 12.88
CA PRO A 320 -17.19 11.19 13.02
C PRO A 320 -16.84 9.77 13.51
N ILE A 321 -16.86 8.84 12.56
CA ILE A 321 -16.48 7.45 12.76
C ILE A 321 -15.11 7.21 12.14
N ASP A 322 -14.19 6.69 12.95
CA ASP A 322 -12.89 6.23 12.51
C ASP A 322 -12.73 4.76 12.89
N ALA A 323 -12.18 3.95 11.98
CA ALA A 323 -11.85 2.55 12.28
C ALA A 323 -10.90 2.49 13.50
N ARG A 324 -11.09 1.51 14.39
CA ARG A 324 -10.25 1.42 15.60
C ARG A 324 -8.79 1.10 15.28
N SER A 325 -8.56 0.41 14.17
CA SER A 325 -7.23 0.07 13.68
C SER A 325 -7.12 0.15 12.16
N PRO A 326 -5.91 0.39 11.61
CA PRO A 326 -5.64 0.28 10.19
C PRO A 326 -5.96 -1.11 9.60
N LEU A 327 -5.86 -2.18 10.40
CA LEU A 327 -6.26 -3.52 9.96
C LEU A 327 -7.77 -3.58 9.70
N TYR A 328 -8.60 -3.05 10.61
CA TYR A 328 -10.05 -3.05 10.41
C TYR A 328 -10.48 -2.21 9.21
N GLU A 329 -9.83 -1.08 8.99
CA GLU A 329 -10.05 -0.29 7.77
C GLU A 329 -9.74 -1.11 6.52
N ARG A 330 -8.57 -1.77 6.48
CA ARG A 330 -8.17 -2.63 5.36
C ARG A 330 -9.12 -3.80 5.15
N MET A 331 -9.55 -4.48 6.22
CA MET A 331 -10.54 -5.55 6.15
C MET A 331 -11.88 -5.03 5.62
N GLY A 332 -12.31 -3.85 6.07
CA GLY A 332 -13.53 -3.20 5.61
C GLY A 332 -13.49 -2.92 4.11
N SER A 333 -12.38 -2.37 3.62
CA SER A 333 -12.17 -2.14 2.18
C SER A 333 -12.17 -3.44 1.37
N LEU A 334 -11.48 -4.49 1.84
CA LEU A 334 -11.47 -5.79 1.18
C LEU A 334 -12.88 -6.42 1.13
N LEU A 335 -13.66 -6.28 2.20
CA LEU A 335 -15.04 -6.77 2.24
C LEU A 335 -15.94 -5.98 1.29
N GLU A 336 -15.81 -4.66 1.24
CA GLU A 336 -16.58 -3.79 0.37
C GLU A 336 -16.27 -4.04 -1.11
N GLU A 337 -14.98 -4.23 -1.44
CA GLU A 337 -14.55 -4.62 -2.78
C GLU A 337 -15.10 -6.00 -3.18
N GLU A 338 -15.07 -6.98 -2.27
CA GLU A 338 -15.67 -8.30 -2.53
C GLU A 338 -17.18 -8.19 -2.77
N LEU A 339 -17.90 -7.39 -1.98
CA LEU A 339 -19.34 -7.16 -2.18
C LEU A 339 -19.66 -6.47 -3.51
N HIS A 340 -18.73 -5.66 -4.02
CA HIS A 340 -18.89 -4.99 -5.30
C HIS A 340 -18.56 -5.89 -6.49
N SER A 341 -17.46 -6.65 -6.40
CA SER A 341 -16.88 -7.40 -7.51
C SER A 341 -17.40 -8.84 -7.63
N ASN A 342 -17.82 -9.47 -6.52
CA ASN A 342 -18.31 -10.84 -6.51
C ASN A 342 -19.84 -10.89 -6.39
N ILE A 343 -20.50 -11.13 -7.53
CA ILE A 343 -21.96 -11.25 -7.64
C ILE A 343 -22.51 -12.35 -6.71
N GLY A 344 -21.81 -13.48 -6.57
CA GLY A 344 -22.24 -14.58 -5.72
C GLY A 344 -22.23 -14.19 -4.24
N PHE A 345 -21.17 -13.54 -3.78
CA PHE A 345 -21.04 -13.07 -2.40
C PHE A 345 -22.06 -11.95 -2.08
N SER A 346 -22.25 -11.02 -3.02
CA SER A 346 -23.27 -9.97 -2.96
C SER A 346 -24.70 -10.53 -2.85
N ALA A 347 -25.03 -11.56 -3.64
CA ALA A 347 -26.31 -12.23 -3.59
C ALA A 347 -26.51 -12.96 -2.25
N GLN A 348 -25.48 -13.66 -1.76
CA GLN A 348 -25.50 -14.32 -0.45
C GLN A 348 -25.79 -13.33 0.68
N MET A 349 -25.07 -12.19 0.72
CA MET A 349 -25.32 -11.15 1.73
C MET A 349 -26.70 -10.53 1.60
N SER A 350 -27.22 -10.37 0.38
CA SER A 350 -28.57 -9.86 0.14
C SER A 350 -29.64 -10.79 0.71
N GLU A 351 -29.45 -12.11 0.59
CA GLU A 351 -30.38 -13.09 1.13
C GLU A 351 -30.33 -13.12 2.67
N MET A 352 -29.11 -13.19 3.23
CA MET A 352 -28.90 -13.07 4.67
C MET A 352 -29.52 -11.78 5.24
N GLY A 353 -29.37 -10.67 4.50
CA GLY A 353 -29.93 -9.37 4.82
C GLY A 353 -31.43 -9.37 5.06
N LYS A 354 -32.20 -10.14 4.29
CA LYS A 354 -33.66 -10.25 4.45
C LYS A 354 -34.03 -10.96 5.74
N GLU A 355 -33.28 -12.00 6.12
CA GLU A 355 -33.57 -12.84 7.30
C GLU A 355 -33.08 -12.23 8.61
N THR A 356 -32.06 -11.38 8.52
CA THR A 356 -31.30 -10.91 9.70
C THR A 356 -31.26 -9.40 9.86
N ASN A 357 -32.10 -8.67 9.12
CA ASN A 357 -32.15 -7.21 9.15
C ASN A 357 -32.24 -6.65 10.58
N LEU A 358 -31.16 -6.01 11.02
CA LEU A 358 -31.01 -5.43 12.34
C LEU A 358 -31.96 -4.25 12.56
N ILE A 359 -32.37 -3.57 11.49
CA ILE A 359 -33.35 -2.47 11.58
C ILE A 359 -34.68 -3.00 12.11
N VAL A 360 -35.13 -4.13 11.57
CA VAL A 360 -36.39 -4.78 11.97
C VAL A 360 -36.26 -5.41 13.35
N LYS A 361 -35.17 -6.14 13.61
CA LYS A 361 -34.98 -6.87 14.87
C LYS A 361 -34.74 -5.96 16.07
N TYR A 362 -34.10 -4.81 15.88
CA TYR A 362 -33.63 -3.94 16.95
C TYR A 362 -34.09 -2.49 16.83
N SER A 363 -35.22 -2.23 16.15
CA SER A 363 -35.78 -0.89 15.95
C SER A 363 -35.85 -0.06 17.24
N GLY A 364 -36.32 -0.67 18.34
CA GLY A 364 -36.39 0.00 19.65
C GLY A 364 -35.02 0.42 20.21
N LEU A 365 -33.98 -0.41 20.05
CA LEU A 365 -32.61 -0.06 20.44
C LEU A 365 -32.04 1.04 19.55
N ILE A 366 -32.29 0.96 18.25
CA ILE A 366 -31.84 1.96 17.28
C ILE A 366 -32.45 3.32 17.61
N MET A 367 -33.76 3.39 17.83
CA MET A 367 -34.44 4.64 18.16
C MET A 367 -33.89 5.27 19.45
N ARG A 368 -33.67 4.47 20.50
CA ARG A 368 -32.99 4.94 21.73
C ARG A 368 -31.60 5.48 21.46
N GLY A 369 -30.81 4.75 20.66
CA GLY A 369 -29.47 5.15 20.28
C GLY A 369 -29.44 6.46 19.48
N ILE A 370 -30.37 6.67 18.53
CA ILE A 370 -30.45 7.92 17.76
C ILE A 370 -30.80 9.08 18.68
N THR A 371 -31.79 8.91 19.58
CA THR A 371 -32.11 9.93 20.60
C THR A 371 -30.89 10.28 21.43
N ARG A 372 -30.12 9.28 21.88
CA ARG A 372 -28.89 9.50 22.64
C ARG A 372 -27.81 10.21 21.82
N LEU A 373 -27.61 9.87 20.55
CA LEU A 373 -26.68 10.58 19.66
C LEU A 373 -27.06 12.06 19.49
N ARG A 374 -28.36 12.35 19.40
CA ARG A 374 -28.87 13.72 19.36
C ARG A 374 -28.63 14.46 20.68
N ASP A 375 -28.97 13.84 21.81
CA ASP A 375 -28.79 14.43 23.14
C ASP A 375 -27.30 14.65 23.47
N MET A 376 -26.40 13.88 22.84
CA MET A 376 -24.95 14.05 22.90
C MET A 376 -24.39 15.08 21.90
N GLU A 377 -25.26 15.73 21.13
CA GLU A 377 -24.92 16.70 20.06
C GLU A 377 -24.03 16.11 18.94
N ILE A 378 -24.05 14.79 18.77
CA ILE A 378 -23.40 14.14 17.63
C ILE A 378 -24.26 14.35 16.38
N LEU A 379 -25.57 14.14 16.52
CA LEU A 379 -26.59 14.48 15.52
C LEU A 379 -27.34 15.75 15.95
N ASP A 380 -27.74 16.58 15.00
CA ASP A 380 -28.74 17.62 15.24
C ASP A 380 -30.17 17.06 15.02
N GLU A 381 -31.19 17.88 15.23
CA GLU A 381 -32.60 17.44 15.14
C GLU A 381 -32.97 16.99 13.72
N ASP A 382 -32.45 17.68 12.69
CA ASP A 382 -32.73 17.36 11.28
C ASP A 382 -32.04 16.04 10.89
N ASP A 383 -30.75 15.89 11.25
CA ASP A 383 -29.99 14.65 11.05
C ASP A 383 -30.62 13.48 11.81
N ALA A 384 -31.03 13.68 13.06
CA ALA A 384 -31.70 12.65 13.85
C ALA A 384 -33.03 12.23 13.20
N THR A 385 -33.81 13.19 12.71
CA THR A 385 -35.08 12.94 12.00
C THR A 385 -34.84 12.14 10.71
N GLU A 386 -33.83 12.50 9.91
CA GLU A 386 -33.46 11.77 8.70
C GLU A 386 -33.10 10.31 9.02
N VAL A 387 -32.28 10.09 10.05
CA VAL A 387 -31.86 8.74 10.48
C VAL A 387 -33.04 7.94 11.03
N MET A 388 -33.91 8.55 11.84
CA MET A 388 -35.12 7.88 12.36
C MET A 388 -36.06 7.44 11.23
N SER A 389 -36.19 8.23 10.16
CA SER A 389 -37.01 7.85 8.99
C SER A 389 -36.50 6.65 8.20
N MET A 390 -35.29 6.16 8.50
CA MET A 390 -34.75 4.93 7.91
C MET A 390 -35.13 3.67 8.70
N VAL A 391 -35.74 3.83 9.89
CA VAL A 391 -36.21 2.75 10.76
C VAL A 391 -37.71 2.51 10.61
N LEU A 392 -38.45 3.56 10.28
CA LEU A 392 -39.90 3.58 10.01
C LEU A 392 -40.19 3.20 8.56
#